data_AF-A0A952Z391-F1
#
_entry.id   AF-A0A952Z391-F1
#
_cell.length_a   1.000
_cell.length_b   1.000
_cell.length_c   1.000
_cell.angle_alpha   90.00
_cell.angle_beta   90.00
_cell.angle_gamma   90.00
#
_symmetry.space_group_name_H-M   'P 1'
#
loop_
_entity.id
_entity.type
_entity.pdbx_description
1 polymer ?
#
loop_
_entity_poly.entity_id
_entity_poly.type
_entity_poly.pdbx_seq_one_letter_code
_entity_poly.pdbx_strand_id
1 'polypeptide(L)' 'MAVLTAGTGCTARHLYATGQAWQQNACGRMVDQQDRERCLANANTPYETYSRQYGAEGESK' A
#
# COMPACT_ATOMS: atom_id res chain seq x y z
N MET A 1 12.47 -23.89 18.08
CA MET A 1 12.67 -23.12 16.83
C MET A 1 12.02 -21.76 17.01
N ALA A 2 12.79 -20.74 17.40
CA ALA A 2 12.26 -19.39 17.57
C ALA A 2 12.11 -18.74 16.19
N VAL A 3 10.87 -18.55 15.73
CA VAL A 3 10.59 -17.83 14.50
C VAL A 3 10.71 -16.34 14.82
N LEU A 4 11.86 -15.77 14.51
CA LEU A 4 12.09 -14.32 14.54
C LEU A 4 11.30 -13.70 13.38
N THR A 5 10.09 -13.20 13.65
CA THR A 5 9.24 -12.47 12.68
C THR A 5 9.73 -11.02 12.45
N ALA A 6 11.04 -10.80 12.37
CA ALA A 6 11.63 -9.48 12.12
C ALA A 6 11.79 -9.16 10.60
N GLY A 7 11.01 -9.82 9.73
CA GLY A 7 11.14 -9.74 8.27
C GLY A 7 9.91 -9.20 7.53
N THR A 8 8.81 -8.88 8.21
CA THR A 8 7.57 -8.46 7.54
C THR A 8 7.65 -7.06 6.93
N GLY A 9 8.51 -6.17 7.44
CA GLY A 9 8.63 -4.79 6.96
C GLY A 9 9.16 -4.65 5.52
N CYS A 10 10.17 -5.42 5.13
CA CYS A 10 10.71 -5.39 3.77
C CYS A 10 9.75 -6.05 2.78
N THR A 11 9.17 -7.20 3.15
CA THR A 11 8.22 -7.94 2.29
C THR A 11 6.91 -7.18 2.11
N ALA A 12 6.38 -6.57 3.17
CA ALA A 12 5.17 -5.76 3.09
C ALA A 12 5.37 -4.49 2.26
N ARG A 13 6.53 -3.83 2.36
CA ARG A 13 6.86 -2.67 1.52
C ARG A 13 6.98 -3.06 0.04
N HIS A 14 7.57 -4.21 -0.25
CA HIS A 14 7.69 -4.73 -1.62
C HIS A 14 6.32 -5.09 -2.22
N LEU A 15 5.47 -5.76 -1.44
CA LEU A 15 4.12 -6.14 -1.85
C LEU A 15 3.21 -4.92 -2.03
N TYR A 16 3.33 -3.94 -1.13
CA TYR A 16 2.60 -2.69 -1.24
C TYR A 16 3.02 -1.92 -2.49
N ALA A 17 4.32 -1.80 -2.76
CA ALA A 17 4.82 -1.11 -3.94
C ALA A 17 4.30 -1.73 -5.25
N THR A 18 4.27 -3.07 -5.34
CA THR A 18 3.67 -3.76 -6.51
C THR A 18 2.17 -3.55 -6.60
N GLY A 19 1.43 -3.63 -5.48
CA GLY A 19 -0.01 -3.35 -5.45
C GLY A 19 -0.34 -1.89 -5.83
N GLN A 20 0.45 -0.95 -5.33
CA GLN A 20 0.31 0.47 -5.60
C GLN A 20 0.54 0.81 -7.08
N ALA A 21 1.55 0.20 -7.70
CA ALA A 21 1.80 0.37 -9.13
C ALA A 21 0.64 -0.18 -9.99
N TRP A 22 0.06 -1.31 -9.61
CA TRP A 22 -1.12 -1.86 -10.27
C TRP A 22 -2.32 -0.92 -10.15
N GLN A 23 -2.56 -0.39 -8.96
CA GLN A 23 -3.71 0.49 -8.69
C GLN A 23 -3.61 1.80 -9.48
N GLN A 24 -2.41 2.38 -9.58
CA GLN A 24 -2.14 3.53 -10.44
C GLN A 24 -2.39 3.22 -11.93
N ASN A 25 -1.94 2.05 -12.41
CA ASN A 25 -2.22 1.64 -13.79
C ASN A 25 -3.72 1.48 -14.03
N ALA A 26 -4.45 0.88 -13.09
CA ALA A 26 -5.90 0.73 -13.16
C ALA A 26 -6.61 2.09 -13.23
N CYS A 27 -6.22 3.05 -12.39
CA CYS A 27 -6.73 4.43 -12.48
C CYS A 27 -6.43 5.06 -13.85
N GLY A 28 -5.23 4.83 -14.40
CA GLY A 28 -4.84 5.33 -15.71
C GLY A 28 -5.68 4.82 -16.89
N ARG A 29 -6.41 3.71 -16.70
CA ARG A 29 -7.34 3.18 -17.71
C ARG A 29 -8.76 3.74 -17.61
N MET A 30 -9.05 4.58 -16.61
CA MET A 30 -10.35 5.23 -16.49
C MET A 30 -10.55 6.25 -17.61
N VAL A 31 -11.74 6.24 -18.21
CA VAL A 31 -12.11 7.12 -19.33
C VAL A 31 -12.44 8.52 -18.84
N ASP A 32 -13.15 8.61 -17.70
CA ASP A 32 -13.49 9.89 -17.10
C ASP A 32 -12.29 10.48 -16.35
N GLN A 33 -11.99 11.75 -16.65
CA GLN A 33 -10.83 12.45 -16.10
C GLN A 33 -11.00 12.70 -14.59
N GLN A 34 -12.22 13.00 -14.15
CA GLN A 34 -12.50 13.35 -12.76
C GLN A 34 -12.45 12.11 -11.85
N ASP A 35 -12.93 10.97 -12.34
CA ASP A 35 -12.84 9.66 -11.69
C ASP A 35 -11.39 9.17 -11.68
N ARG A 36 -10.64 9.38 -12.76
CA ARG A 36 -9.21 9.09 -12.80
C ARG A 36 -8.45 9.87 -11.73
N GLU A 37 -8.66 11.18 -11.64
CA GLU A 37 -8.02 12.05 -10.65
C GLU A 37 -8.38 11.62 -9.23
N ARG A 38 -9.66 11.32 -8.97
CA ARG A 38 -10.12 10.82 -7.67
C ARG A 38 -9.51 9.47 -7.32
N CYS A 39 -9.38 8.57 -8.29
CA CYS A 39 -8.72 7.27 -8.11
C CYS A 39 -7.23 7.44 -7.80
N LEU A 40 -6.53 8.26 -8.58
CA LEU A 40 -5.10 8.53 -8.39
C LEU A 40 -4.82 9.19 -7.03
N ALA A 41 -5.68 10.09 -6.57
CA ALA A 41 -5.55 10.70 -5.25
C ALA A 41 -5.53 9.65 -4.12
N ASN A 42 -6.35 8.61 -4.24
CA ASN A 42 -6.39 7.50 -3.27
C ASN A 42 -5.22 6.52 -3.46
N ALA A 43 -4.85 6.21 -4.72
CA ALA A 43 -3.78 5.28 -5.05
C ALA A 43 -2.37 5.81 -4.72
N ASN A 44 -2.20 7.12 -4.58
CA ASN A 44 -0.93 7.75 -4.19
C ASN A 44 -0.67 7.76 -2.67
N THR A 45 -1.49 7.07 -1.88
CA THR A 45 -1.23 6.89 -0.45
C THR A 45 0.16 6.25 -0.26
N PRO A 46 1.08 6.87 0.49
CA PRO A 46 2.41 6.30 0.67
C PRO A 46 2.38 5.15 1.69
N TYR A 47 3.30 4.19 1.54
CA TYR A 47 3.42 3.03 2.44
C TYR A 47 3.53 3.42 3.92
N GLU A 48 4.21 4.51 4.24
CA GLU A 48 4.31 5.04 5.61
C GLU A 48 2.92 5.34 6.21
N THR A 49 2.04 5.97 5.44
CA THR A 49 0.68 6.30 5.87
C THR A 49 -0.15 5.03 6.02
N TYR A 50 -0.05 4.09 5.07
CA TYR A 50 -0.68 2.78 5.18
C TYR A 50 -0.18 2.00 6.41
N SER A 51 1.13 1.91 6.61
CA SER A 51 1.75 1.20 7.73
C SER A 51 1.40 1.83 9.07
N ARG A 52 1.15 3.13 9.15
CA ARG A 52 0.68 3.76 10.40
C ARG A 52 -0.80 3.49 10.67
N GLN A 53 -1.63 3.44 9.64
CA GLN A 53 -3.05 3.17 9.76
C GLN A 53 -3.35 1.69 10.04
N TYR A 54 -2.57 0.77 9.46
CA TYR A 54 -2.83 -0.67 9.49
C TYR A 54 -1.72 -1.49 10.16
N GLY A 55 -0.51 -0.94 10.33
CA GLY A 55 0.62 -1.61 10.98
C GLY A 55 0.72 -1.37 12.49
N ALA A 56 -0.15 -0.55 13.08
CA ALA A 56 -0.31 -0.45 14.53
C ALA A 56 -1.05 -1.66 15.14
N GLU A 57 -1.48 -2.64 14.33
CA GLU A 57 -2.12 -3.88 14.77
C GLU A 57 -1.12 -5.07 14.89
N GLY A 58 0.18 -4.81 14.76
CA GLY A 58 1.24 -5.81 14.89
C GLY A 58 2.14 -5.67 16.12
N GLU A 59 1.92 -4.65 16.95
CA GLU A 59 2.68 -4.46 18.19
C GLU A 59 1.92 -5.15 19.34
N SER A 60 2.04 -6.48 19.40
CA SER A 60 1.71 -7.21 20.64
C SER A 60 2.75 -6.82 21.68
N LYS A 61 2.27 -6.18 22.75
CA LYS A 61 2.89 -6.21 24.07
C LYS A 61 3.39 -7.62 24.43
#